data_AF-A0AAU5MM41-F1
#
_entry.id   AF-A0AAU5MM41-F1
#
_cell.length_a   1.000
_cell.length_b   1.000
_cell.length_c   1.000
_cell.angle_alpha   90.00
_cell.angle_beta   90.00
_cell.angle_gamma   90.00
#
_symmetry.space_group_name_H-M   'P 1'
#
loop_
_entity.id
_entity.type
_entity.pdbx_description
1 polymer ?
#
loop_
_entity_poly.entity_id
_entity_poly.type
_entity_poly.pdbx_seq_one_letter_code
_entity_poly.pdbx_strand_id
1 'polypeptide(L)'
;MEDVEAFADALQRVRRHAGLSYRQLADRAHYSHPHLIRATNGKQLPTWEVTAAFLTGCGVPADLMPVWRRRWEQASRDPRDIVGLLENAESLQELGAAVAALARPRSLRALAQLTGIPRATLQAWFQGSRLAGPDRLDLLVRAVGATPAERTAVARTVERLSSGPRVSSGRLKAAPAA
;
A
#
# COMPACT_ATOMS: atom_id res chain seq x y z
N MET A 1 -3.68 13.10 -5.40
CA MET A 1 -3.99 11.99 -4.48
C MET A 1 -4.72 10.97 -5.33
N GLU A 2 -4.31 9.71 -5.32
CA GLU A 2 -4.99 8.69 -6.12
C GLU A 2 -6.00 7.98 -5.21
N ASP A 3 -7.28 8.25 -5.45
CA ASP A 3 -8.41 7.60 -4.81
C ASP A 3 -9.22 6.82 -5.85
N VAL A 4 -10.27 6.13 -5.41
CA VAL A 4 -11.10 5.27 -6.25
C VAL A 4 -11.73 6.05 -7.41
N GLU A 5 -12.15 7.29 -7.18
CA GLU A 5 -12.79 8.14 -8.18
C GLU A 5 -11.78 8.60 -9.24
N ALA A 6 -10.63 9.12 -8.80
CA ALA A 6 -9.55 9.54 -9.68
C ALA A 6 -9.00 8.39 -10.54
N PHE A 7 -8.93 7.18 -9.97
CA PHE A 7 -8.52 5.98 -10.69
C PHE A 7 -9.55 5.57 -11.74
N ALA A 8 -10.84 5.53 -11.37
CA ALA A 8 -11.93 5.22 -12.30
C ALA A 8 -11.98 6.21 -13.48
N ASP A 9 -11.83 7.50 -13.20
CA ASP A 9 -11.75 8.54 -14.22
C ASP A 9 -10.57 8.33 -15.18
N ALA A 10 -9.44 7.89 -14.66
CA ALA A 10 -8.28 7.58 -15.48
C ALA A 10 -8.53 6.38 -16.40
N LEU A 11 -9.18 5.32 -15.92
CA LEU A 11 -9.59 4.19 -16.77
C LEU A 11 -10.55 4.66 -17.88
N GLN A 12 -11.51 5.50 -17.54
CA GLN A 12 -12.42 6.05 -18.55
C GLN A 12 -11.69 6.90 -19.60
N ARG A 13 -10.69 7.69 -19.22
CA ARG A 13 -9.84 8.43 -20.16
C ARG A 13 -9.10 7.50 -21.12
N VAL A 14 -8.55 6.39 -20.63
CA VAL A 14 -7.89 5.38 -21.47
C VAL A 14 -8.86 4.81 -22.51
N ARG A 15 -10.05 4.39 -22.08
CA ARG A 15 -11.08 3.86 -23.02
C ARG A 15 -11.48 4.89 -24.06
N ARG A 16 -11.68 6.16 -23.65
CA ARG A 16 -12.01 7.26 -24.58
C ARG A 16 -10.89 7.49 -25.59
N HIS A 17 -9.63 7.47 -25.15
CA HIS A 17 -8.47 7.61 -26.02
C HIS A 17 -8.36 6.45 -27.03
N ALA A 18 -8.69 5.23 -26.61
CA ALA A 18 -8.75 4.06 -27.49
C ALA A 18 -9.97 4.08 -28.46
N GLY A 19 -10.90 5.03 -28.32
CA GLY A 19 -12.08 5.16 -29.17
C GLY A 19 -13.10 4.02 -29.01
N LEU A 20 -13.09 3.29 -27.89
CA LEU A 20 -13.92 2.10 -27.72
C LEU A 20 -15.22 2.38 -26.98
N SER A 21 -16.32 1.88 -27.51
CA SER A 21 -17.51 1.63 -26.69
C SER A 21 -17.22 0.54 -25.66
N TYR A 22 -17.96 0.52 -24.57
CA TYR A 22 -17.81 -0.56 -23.60
C TYR A 22 -18.26 -1.93 -24.13
N ARG A 23 -19.11 -2.00 -25.17
CA ARG A 23 -19.43 -3.28 -25.83
C ARG A 23 -18.21 -3.83 -26.57
N GLN A 24 -17.57 -3.00 -27.38
CA GLN A 24 -16.31 -3.37 -28.04
C GLN A 24 -15.20 -3.73 -27.04
N LEU A 25 -15.16 -3.05 -25.90
CA LEU A 25 -14.21 -3.38 -24.84
C LEU A 25 -14.56 -4.72 -24.15
N ALA A 26 -15.84 -5.01 -23.94
CA ALA A 26 -16.29 -6.28 -23.37
C ALA A 26 -15.82 -7.48 -24.19
N ASP A 27 -15.91 -7.38 -25.51
CA ASP A 27 -15.44 -8.42 -26.45
C ASP A 27 -13.93 -8.69 -26.32
N ARG A 28 -13.13 -7.67 -25.95
CA ARG A 28 -11.67 -7.77 -25.81
C ARG A 28 -11.20 -8.12 -24.41
N ALA A 29 -11.94 -7.69 -23.39
CA ALA A 29 -11.58 -7.86 -21.99
C ALA A 29 -12.15 -9.15 -21.38
N HIS A 30 -13.00 -9.90 -22.12
CA HIS A 30 -13.69 -11.10 -21.64
C HIS A 30 -14.53 -10.87 -20.37
N TYR A 31 -15.04 -9.65 -20.18
CA TYR A 31 -15.97 -9.27 -19.13
C TYR A 31 -17.22 -8.64 -19.75
N SER A 32 -18.38 -8.81 -19.13
CA SER A 32 -19.62 -8.23 -19.66
C SER A 32 -19.59 -6.69 -19.62
N HIS A 33 -20.23 -6.05 -20.60
CA HIS A 33 -20.33 -4.60 -20.66
C HIS A 33 -20.87 -3.96 -19.34
N PRO A 34 -21.95 -4.47 -18.70
CA PRO A 34 -22.44 -3.93 -17.43
C PRO A 34 -21.42 -4.07 -16.29
N HIS A 35 -20.62 -5.15 -16.29
CA HIS A 35 -19.54 -5.31 -15.32
C HIS A 35 -18.50 -4.20 -15.50
N LEU A 36 -18.06 -3.95 -16.74
CA LEU A 36 -17.05 -2.93 -17.02
C LEU A 36 -17.53 -1.51 -16.68
N ILE A 37 -18.80 -1.18 -16.93
CA ILE A 37 -19.36 0.12 -16.48
C ILE A 37 -19.25 0.24 -14.96
N ARG A 38 -19.67 -0.80 -14.23
CA ARG A 38 -19.63 -0.80 -12.76
C ARG A 38 -18.20 -0.66 -12.23
N ALA A 39 -17.25 -1.34 -12.85
CA ALA A 39 -15.82 -1.28 -12.50
C ALA A 39 -15.22 0.13 -12.66
N THR A 40 -15.79 0.97 -13.51
CA THR A 40 -15.29 2.32 -13.81
C THR A 40 -16.21 3.44 -13.33
N ASN A 41 -17.11 3.19 -12.37
CA ASN A 41 -18.08 4.17 -11.90
C ASN A 41 -17.62 5.00 -10.68
N GLY A 42 -16.40 4.76 -10.18
CA GLY A 42 -15.81 5.50 -9.04
C GLY A 42 -16.36 5.12 -7.67
N LYS A 43 -17.34 4.21 -7.56
CA LYS A 43 -17.94 3.81 -6.27
C LYS A 43 -17.15 2.72 -5.54
N GLN A 44 -16.48 1.85 -6.29
CA GLN A 44 -15.67 0.77 -5.75
C GLN A 44 -14.45 0.55 -6.64
N LEU A 45 -13.32 0.22 -6.03
CA LEU A 45 -12.13 -0.11 -6.79
C LEU A 45 -12.30 -1.51 -7.41
N PRO A 46 -12.19 -1.65 -8.74
CA PRO A 46 -12.22 -2.98 -9.36
C PRO A 46 -11.01 -3.82 -8.91
N THR A 47 -11.09 -5.14 -9.04
CA THR A 47 -9.91 -5.99 -8.81
C THR A 47 -8.82 -5.68 -9.82
N TRP A 48 -7.57 -6.02 -9.50
CA TRP A 48 -6.47 -5.85 -10.44
C TRP A 48 -6.69 -6.65 -11.73
N GLU A 49 -7.31 -7.84 -11.65
CA GLU A 49 -7.62 -8.68 -12.82
C GLU A 49 -8.54 -7.95 -13.81
N VAL A 50 -9.64 -7.39 -13.31
CA VAL A 50 -10.58 -6.59 -14.13
C VAL A 50 -9.89 -5.36 -14.69
N THR A 51 -9.08 -4.69 -13.88
CA THR A 51 -8.29 -3.50 -14.29
C THR A 51 -7.31 -3.83 -15.41
N ALA A 52 -6.54 -4.91 -15.27
CA ALA A 52 -5.55 -5.34 -16.25
C ALA A 52 -6.20 -5.76 -17.57
N ALA A 53 -7.34 -6.48 -17.51
CA ALA A 53 -8.11 -6.83 -18.69
C ALA A 53 -8.69 -5.60 -19.39
N PHE A 54 -9.20 -4.62 -18.63
CA PHE A 54 -9.69 -3.35 -19.16
C PHE A 54 -8.59 -2.59 -19.91
N LEU A 55 -7.41 -2.43 -19.29
CA LEU A 55 -6.29 -1.70 -19.86
C LEU A 55 -5.72 -2.41 -21.10
N THR A 56 -5.53 -3.74 -21.02
CA THR A 56 -5.09 -4.57 -22.15
C THR A 56 -6.08 -4.50 -23.30
N GLY A 57 -7.40 -4.58 -23.02
CA GLY A 57 -8.45 -4.47 -24.04
C GLY A 57 -8.53 -3.09 -24.70
N CYS A 58 -8.08 -2.04 -23.99
CA CYS A 58 -7.90 -0.70 -24.53
C CYS A 58 -6.57 -0.52 -25.28
N GLY A 59 -5.72 -1.55 -25.35
CA GLY A 59 -4.44 -1.51 -26.04
C GLY A 59 -3.33 -0.80 -25.27
N VAL A 60 -3.43 -0.69 -23.94
CA VAL A 60 -2.35 -0.12 -23.13
C VAL A 60 -1.12 -1.03 -23.21
N PRO A 61 0.05 -0.51 -23.60
CA PRO A 61 1.29 -1.26 -23.66
C PRO A 61 1.68 -1.95 -22.33
N ALA A 62 2.31 -3.13 -22.44
CA ALA A 62 2.66 -3.97 -21.29
C ALA A 62 3.67 -3.29 -20.34
N ASP A 63 4.55 -2.45 -20.87
CA ASP A 63 5.53 -1.63 -20.12
C ASP A 63 4.86 -0.55 -19.26
N LEU A 64 3.63 -0.14 -19.58
CA LEU A 64 2.84 0.78 -18.75
C LEU A 64 2.03 0.07 -17.66
N MET A 65 1.88 -1.26 -17.72
CA MET A 65 1.12 -2.02 -16.71
C MET A 65 1.63 -1.82 -15.28
N PRO A 66 2.96 -1.79 -15.02
CA PRO A 66 3.48 -1.51 -13.67
C PRO A 66 3.09 -0.13 -13.14
N VAL A 67 2.95 0.87 -14.02
CA VAL A 67 2.50 2.22 -13.63
C VAL A 67 1.05 2.16 -13.18
N TRP A 68 0.18 1.55 -13.98
CA TRP A 68 -1.24 1.36 -13.62
C TRP A 68 -1.42 0.51 -12.38
N ARG A 69 -0.59 -0.52 -12.19
CA ARG A 69 -0.58 -1.34 -10.99
C ARG A 69 -0.27 -0.51 -9.75
N ARG A 70 0.75 0.35 -9.81
CA ARG A 70 1.10 1.23 -8.69
C ARG A 70 -0.05 2.18 -8.34
N ARG A 71 -0.69 2.76 -9.36
CA ARG A 71 -1.85 3.64 -9.21
C ARG A 71 -3.04 2.92 -8.56
N TRP A 72 -3.34 1.71 -9.03
CA TRP A 72 -4.36 0.85 -8.43
C TRP A 72 -4.06 0.52 -6.96
N GLU A 73 -2.81 0.21 -6.63
CA GLU A 73 -2.39 -0.07 -5.24
C GLU A 73 -2.53 1.17 -4.34
N GLN A 74 -2.31 2.37 -4.88
CA GLN A 74 -2.55 3.62 -4.14
C GLN A 74 -4.03 3.85 -3.90
N ALA A 75 -4.87 3.70 -4.93
CA ALA A 75 -6.33 3.84 -4.79
C ALA A 75 -6.98 2.77 -3.91
N SER A 76 -6.31 1.63 -3.70
CA SER A 76 -6.78 0.56 -2.80
C SER A 76 -6.61 0.84 -1.31
N ARG A 77 -5.88 1.91 -0.99
CA ARG A 77 -5.60 2.33 0.38
C ARG A 77 -6.42 3.57 0.69
N ASP A 78 -6.87 3.70 1.95
CA ASP A 78 -7.37 4.97 2.46
C ASP A 78 -6.22 5.71 3.16
N PRO A 79 -5.69 6.81 2.56
CA PRO A 79 -4.60 7.56 3.17
C PRO A 79 -5.00 8.24 4.49
N ARG A 80 -6.29 8.58 4.66
CA ARG A 80 -6.77 9.25 5.87
C ARG A 80 -6.77 8.30 7.06
N ASP A 81 -7.21 7.07 6.82
CA ASP A 81 -7.18 6.01 7.84
C ASP A 81 -5.73 5.69 8.24
N ILE A 82 -4.82 5.54 7.26
CA ILE A 82 -3.41 5.24 7.55
C ILE A 82 -2.72 6.35 8.35
N VAL A 83 -2.92 7.63 7.98
CA VAL A 83 -2.33 8.74 8.72
C VAL A 83 -2.88 8.78 10.16
N GLY A 84 -4.20 8.60 10.34
CA GLY A 84 -4.80 8.54 11.67
C GLY A 84 -4.26 7.39 12.52
N LEU A 85 -4.06 6.19 11.94
CA LEU A 85 -3.44 5.06 12.64
C LEU A 85 -2.00 5.37 13.08
N LEU A 86 -1.22 6.04 12.23
CA LEU A 86 0.17 6.41 12.54
C LEU A 86 0.26 7.48 13.63
N GLU A 87 -0.61 8.50 13.58
CA GLU A 87 -0.62 9.59 14.55
C GLU A 87 -0.98 9.10 15.95
N ASN A 88 -1.91 8.15 16.05
CA ASN A 88 -2.35 7.55 17.31
C ASN A 88 -1.50 6.36 17.77
N ALA A 89 -0.50 5.93 17.00
CA ALA A 89 0.33 4.79 17.38
C ALA A 89 1.26 5.11 18.57
N GLU A 90 1.06 4.40 19.68
CA GLU A 90 1.82 4.50 20.93
C GLU A 90 2.77 3.30 21.15
N SER A 91 2.65 2.26 20.33
CA SER A 91 3.47 1.06 20.41
C SER A 91 4.13 0.69 19.08
N LEU A 92 5.20 -0.12 19.14
CA LEU A 92 5.82 -0.68 17.94
C LEU A 92 4.86 -1.60 17.16
N GLN A 93 3.89 -2.22 17.86
CA GLN A 93 2.88 -3.08 17.23
C GLN A 93 1.90 -2.26 16.40
N GLU A 94 1.42 -1.12 16.92
CA GLU A 94 0.56 -0.20 16.18
C GLU A 94 1.28 0.42 14.99
N LEU A 95 2.54 0.84 15.16
CA LEU A 95 3.37 1.30 14.04
C LEU A 95 3.52 0.18 12.99
N GLY A 96 3.84 -1.04 13.42
CA GLY A 96 3.98 -2.20 12.54
C GLY A 96 2.70 -2.50 11.76
N ALA A 97 1.54 -2.44 12.42
CA ALA A 97 0.24 -2.65 11.81
C ALA A 97 -0.13 -1.54 10.80
N ALA A 98 0.13 -0.27 11.13
CA ALA A 98 -0.11 0.86 10.24
C ALA A 98 0.80 0.81 9.00
N VAL A 99 2.09 0.50 9.18
CA VAL A 99 3.02 0.32 8.05
C VAL A 99 2.64 -0.91 7.22
N ALA A 100 2.15 -1.99 7.83
CA ALA A 100 1.63 -3.15 7.11
C ALA A 100 0.38 -2.82 6.29
N ALA A 101 -0.55 -2.02 6.84
CA ALA A 101 -1.71 -1.51 6.13
C ALA A 101 -1.29 -0.64 4.92
N LEU A 102 -0.31 0.23 5.12
CA LEU A 102 0.34 1.01 4.06
C LEU A 102 1.05 0.13 3.03
N ALA A 103 1.49 -1.08 3.37
CA ALA A 103 2.14 -1.99 2.42
C ALA A 103 1.14 -2.83 1.60
N ARG A 104 -0.11 -2.96 2.04
CA ARG A 104 -1.15 -3.73 1.30
C ARG A 104 -1.39 -3.16 -0.09
N PRO A 105 -1.75 -3.98 -1.09
CA PRO A 105 -2.00 -5.43 -1.02
C PRO A 105 -0.73 -6.29 -1.21
N ARG A 106 0.47 -5.73 -1.11
CA ARG A 106 1.71 -6.46 -1.43
C ARG A 106 2.05 -7.48 -0.33
N SER A 107 2.43 -8.68 -0.75
CA SER A 107 2.92 -9.71 0.16
C SER A 107 4.34 -9.39 0.66
N LEU A 108 4.75 -9.97 1.80
CA LEU A 108 6.12 -9.85 2.30
C LEU A 108 7.17 -10.26 1.27
N ARG A 109 6.87 -11.27 0.44
CA ARG A 109 7.75 -11.70 -0.65
C ARG A 109 7.90 -10.61 -1.71
N ALA A 110 6.81 -9.99 -2.12
CA ALA A 110 6.83 -8.90 -3.09
C ALA A 110 7.60 -7.69 -2.55
N LEU A 111 7.39 -7.33 -1.28
CA LEU A 111 8.12 -6.25 -0.62
C LEU A 111 9.62 -6.52 -0.52
N ALA A 112 10.00 -7.76 -0.20
CA ALA A 112 11.42 -8.15 -0.14
C ALA A 112 12.10 -8.03 -1.51
N GLN A 113 11.42 -8.45 -2.59
CA GLN A 113 11.92 -8.28 -3.95
C GLN A 113 12.02 -6.80 -4.35
N LEU A 114 11.05 -5.99 -3.94
CA LEU A 114 11.00 -4.56 -4.28
C LEU A 114 12.05 -3.73 -3.55
N THR A 115 12.36 -4.08 -2.30
CA THR A 115 13.19 -3.24 -1.40
C THR A 115 14.56 -3.82 -1.10
N GLY A 116 14.80 -5.10 -1.42
CA GLY A 116 15.99 -5.85 -1.00
C GLY A 116 16.00 -6.21 0.50
N ILE A 117 14.96 -5.85 1.26
CA ILE A 117 14.88 -6.12 2.70
C ILE A 117 14.43 -7.58 2.91
N PRO A 118 15.13 -8.38 3.75
CA PRO A 118 14.73 -9.76 4.00
C PRO A 118 13.30 -9.88 4.56
N ARG A 119 12.56 -10.91 4.14
CA ARG A 119 11.18 -11.16 4.59
C ARG A 119 11.05 -11.22 6.11
N ALA A 120 12.01 -11.86 6.79
CA ALA A 120 12.03 -11.97 8.24
C ALA A 120 12.18 -10.59 8.92
N THR A 121 12.94 -9.67 8.32
CA THR A 121 13.09 -8.29 8.81
C THR A 121 11.79 -7.51 8.65
N LEU A 122 11.17 -7.57 7.46
CA LEU A 122 9.86 -6.94 7.23
C LEU A 122 8.78 -7.49 8.18
N GLN A 123 8.79 -8.80 8.42
CA GLN A 123 7.88 -9.44 9.36
C GLN A 123 8.08 -8.94 10.79
N ALA A 124 9.33 -8.85 11.27
CA ALA A 124 9.62 -8.34 12.61
C ALA A 124 9.15 -6.90 12.80
N TRP A 125 9.27 -6.06 11.76
CA TRP A 125 8.76 -4.69 11.79
C TRP A 125 7.23 -4.65 11.83
N PHE A 126 6.57 -5.45 11.00
CA PHE A 126 5.09 -5.46 10.93
C PHE A 126 4.46 -6.04 12.19
N GLN A 127 5.19 -6.90 12.92
CA GLN A 127 4.78 -7.43 14.22
C GLN A 127 5.17 -6.52 15.40
N GLY A 128 5.92 -5.44 15.16
CA GLY A 128 6.41 -4.56 16.21
C GLY A 128 7.43 -5.20 17.15
N SER A 129 8.06 -6.32 16.77
CA SER A 129 9.08 -7.00 17.58
C SER A 129 10.46 -6.37 17.43
N ARG A 130 10.65 -5.50 16.42
CA ARG A 130 11.88 -4.74 16.21
C ARG A 130 11.58 -3.37 15.62
N LEU A 131 12.22 -2.33 16.16
CA LEU A 131 12.20 -0.99 15.56
C LEU A 131 12.98 -0.98 14.25
N ALA A 132 12.36 -0.50 13.18
CA ALA A 132 13.01 -0.31 11.89
C ALA A 132 14.00 0.87 11.95
N GLY A 133 15.17 0.74 11.31
CA GLY A 133 16.05 1.88 11.12
C GLY A 133 15.39 2.91 10.19
N PRO A 134 15.51 4.23 10.47
CA PRO A 134 14.78 5.28 9.76
C PRO A 134 15.00 5.23 8.25
N ASP A 135 16.23 4.99 7.79
CA ASP A 135 16.56 4.94 6.35
C ASP A 135 15.88 3.77 5.63
N ARG A 136 15.85 2.59 6.26
CA ARG A 136 15.23 1.41 5.64
C ARG A 136 13.72 1.48 5.66
N LEU A 137 13.15 2.11 6.69
CA LEU A 137 11.72 2.35 6.75
C LEU A 137 11.30 3.40 5.71
N ASP A 138 12.07 4.48 5.55
CA ASP A 138 11.84 5.46 4.49
C ASP A 138 11.96 4.83 3.10
N LEU A 139 12.96 3.96 2.87
CA LEU A 139 13.06 3.16 1.64
C LEU A 139 11.81 2.32 1.40
N LEU A 140 11.33 1.59 2.42
CA LEU A 140 10.12 0.78 2.32
C LEU A 140 8.89 1.63 1.97
N VAL A 141 8.69 2.72 2.72
CA VAL A 141 7.53 3.61 2.59
C VAL A 141 7.53 4.29 1.21
N ARG A 142 8.69 4.68 0.68
CA ARG A 142 8.83 5.19 -0.70
C ARG A 142 8.57 4.11 -1.74
N ALA A 143 9.12 2.92 -1.55
CA ALA A 143 8.96 1.82 -2.50
C ALA A 143 7.49 1.41 -2.65
N VAL A 144 6.72 1.42 -1.57
CA VAL A 144 5.27 1.14 -1.62
C VAL A 144 4.43 2.28 -2.19
N GLY A 145 5.05 3.44 -2.46
CA GLY A 145 4.40 4.59 -3.08
C GLY A 145 3.61 5.47 -2.11
N ALA A 146 4.02 5.53 -0.84
CA ALA A 146 3.36 6.36 0.16
C ALA A 146 3.44 7.86 -0.18
N THR A 147 2.36 8.55 0.13
CA THR A 147 2.20 10.00 0.01
C THR A 147 3.15 10.77 0.93
N PRO A 148 3.40 12.06 0.67
CA PRO A 148 4.18 12.90 1.57
C PRO A 148 3.61 12.96 3.00
N ALA A 149 2.29 12.95 3.15
CA ALA A 149 1.61 12.96 4.45
C ALA A 149 1.89 11.66 5.22
N GLU A 150 1.69 10.50 4.59
CA GLU A 150 1.98 9.19 5.20
C GLU A 150 3.47 9.07 5.58
N ARG A 151 4.40 9.51 4.70
CA ARG A 151 5.83 9.52 5.01
C ARG A 151 6.16 10.35 6.25
N THR A 152 5.58 11.53 6.34
CA THR A 152 5.78 12.44 7.48
C THR A 152 5.22 11.83 8.75
N ALA A 153 4.03 11.22 8.69
CA ALA A 153 3.42 10.54 9.82
C ALA A 153 4.29 9.37 10.30
N VAL A 154 4.76 8.49 9.41
CA VAL A 154 5.67 7.38 9.77
C VAL A 154 6.93 7.88 10.46
N ALA A 155 7.59 8.90 9.91
CA ALA A 155 8.83 9.45 10.47
C ALA A 155 8.61 10.01 11.90
N ARG A 156 7.53 10.77 12.11
CA ARG A 156 7.17 11.32 13.43
C ARG A 156 6.86 10.22 14.44
N THR A 157 6.11 9.18 14.05
CA THR A 157 5.79 8.07 14.95
C THR A 157 7.06 7.34 15.38
N VAL A 158 7.98 7.09 14.45
CA VAL A 158 9.27 6.43 14.74
C VAL A 158 10.12 7.28 15.68
N GLU A 159 10.22 8.58 15.43
CA GLU A 159 10.95 9.52 16.27
C GLU A 159 10.38 9.54 17.71
N ARG A 160 9.05 9.63 17.84
CA ARG A 160 8.34 9.57 19.12
C ARG A 160 8.61 8.26 19.88
N LEU A 161 8.50 7.12 19.21
CA LEU A 161 8.75 5.81 19.83
C LEU A 161 10.23 5.57 20.15
N SER A 162 11.15 6.20 19.41
CA SER A 162 12.59 6.14 19.68
C SER A 162 13.03 7.06 20.82
N SER A 163 12.31 8.17 21.03
CA SER A 163 12.60 9.20 22.05
C SER A 163 11.83 8.98 23.36
N GLY A 164 10.79 8.14 23.36
CA GLY A 164 10.05 7.77 24.55
C GLY A 164 10.94 7.09 25.60
N PRO A 165 10.58 7.16 26.91
CA PRO A 165 11.37 6.52 27.94
C PRO A 165 11.48 5.03 27.60
N ARG A 166 12.71 4.54 27.43
CA ARG A 166 12.99 3.10 27.35
C ARG A 166 12.44 2.50 28.64
N VAL A 167 11.20 1.98 28.59
CA VAL A 167 10.65 1.21 29.70
C VAL A 167 11.65 0.10 29.90
N SER A 168 12.30 0.18 31.05
CA SER A 168 13.37 -0.68 31.48
C SER A 168 12.92 -2.13 31.29
N SER A 169 13.57 -2.81 30.34
CA SER A 169 13.69 -4.27 30.41
C SER A 169 14.60 -4.57 31.61
N GLY A 170 14.06 -4.38 32.82
CA GLY A 170 14.67 -4.68 34.09
C GLY A 170 14.67 -6.18 34.30
N ARG A 171 15.52 -6.90 33.56
CA ARG A 171 15.96 -8.22 33.96
C ARG A 171 17.17 -8.03 34.88
N LEU A 172 16.92 -7.86 36.18
CA LEU A 172 17.94 -8.10 37.21
C LEU A 172 17.53 -9.35 37.99
N LYS A 173 18.27 -10.43 37.72
CA LYS A 173 18.39 -11.59 38.61
C LYS A 173 18.88 -11.11 39.97
N ALA A 174 18.24 -11.56 41.05
CA ALA A 174 18.92 -11.94 42.30
C ALA A 174 17.98 -12.80 43.16
N ALA A 175 18.18 -14.11 43.10
CA ALA A 175 18.21 -14.96 44.30
C ALA A 175 19.71 -15.29 44.52
N PRO A 176 20.20 -15.62 45.74
CA PRO A 176 19.46 -16.29 46.82
C PRO A 176 19.74 -15.83 48.28
N ALA A 177 18.95 -16.42 49.19
CA ALA A 177 19.24 -16.86 50.57
C ALA A 177 19.71 -15.86 51.65
N ALA A 178 18.89 -15.70 52.69
CA ALA A 178 19.12 -16.27 54.04
C ALA A 178 17.79 -16.36 54.79
#